data_AF-A0A961VR90-F1
#
_entry.id   AF-A0A961VR90-F1
#
_cell.length_a   1.000
_cell.length_b   1.000
_cell.length_c   1.000
_cell.angle_alpha   90.00
_cell.angle_beta   90.00
_cell.angle_gamma   90.00
#
_symmetry.space_group_name_H-M   'P 1'
#
loop_
_entity.id
_entity.type
_entity.pdbx_description
1 polymer ?
#
loop_
_entity_poly.entity_id
_entity_poly.type
_entity_poly.pdbx_seq_one_letter_code
_entity_poly.pdbx_strand_id
1 'polypeptide(L)'
;MSDIGEAERWRDTVRLSLGAVVALVILVLFFLSLVGASGQPGYPLGLVVAISGLPIACGVLVFWYARRQERIDQRHGLYEN
;
A
#
# COMPACT_ATOMS: atom_id res chain seq x y z
N MET A 1 23.64 -18.29 -7.54
CA MET A 1 22.57 -18.17 -6.52
C MET A 1 21.96 -19.56 -6.39
N SER A 2 21.74 -20.12 -5.19
CA SER A 2 21.03 -21.39 -5.09
C SER A 2 19.54 -21.16 -5.39
N ASP A 3 18.91 -22.03 -6.18
CA ASP A 3 17.48 -21.93 -6.55
C ASP A 3 16.56 -21.78 -5.31
N ILE A 4 16.99 -22.31 -4.16
CA ILE A 4 16.28 -22.24 -2.88
C ILE A 4 16.18 -20.80 -2.36
N GLY A 5 17.26 -20.01 -2.50
CA GLY A 5 17.29 -18.61 -2.03
C GLY A 5 16.41 -17.67 -2.87
N GLU A 6 16.29 -17.95 -4.17
CA GLU A 6 15.41 -17.19 -5.06
C GLU A 6 13.94 -17.49 -4.79
N ALA A 7 13.59 -18.76 -4.55
CA ALA A 7 12.23 -19.17 -4.22
C ALA A 7 11.73 -18.55 -2.91
N GLU A 8 12.60 -18.47 -1.90
CA GLU A 8 12.25 -17.86 -0.61
C GLU A 8 12.04 -16.35 -0.73
N ARG A 9 12.93 -15.65 -1.45
CA ARG A 9 12.77 -14.22 -1.75
C ARG A 9 11.46 -13.94 -2.49
N TRP A 10 11.19 -14.72 -3.53
CA TRP A 10 9.97 -14.58 -4.32
C TRP A 10 8.72 -14.71 -3.45
N ARG A 11 8.68 -15.71 -2.56
CA ARG A 11 7.57 -15.93 -1.64
C ARG A 11 7.36 -14.74 -0.72
N ASP A 12 8.42 -14.15 -0.18
CA ASP A 12 8.33 -13.00 0.72
C ASP A 12 7.87 -11.73 -0.01
N THR A 13 8.38 -11.50 -1.23
CA THR A 13 7.91 -10.41 -2.08
C THR A 13 6.44 -10.58 -2.45
N VAL A 14 5.99 -11.76 -2.85
CA VAL A 14 4.57 -12.03 -3.18
C VAL A 14 3.67 -11.79 -1.96
N ARG A 15 4.08 -12.23 -0.77
CA ARG A 15 3.33 -11.96 0.47
C ARG A 15 3.21 -10.48 0.76
N LEU A 16 4.29 -9.72 0.57
CA LEU A 16 4.29 -8.27 0.74
C LEU A 16 3.38 -7.59 -0.28
N SER A 17 3.46 -7.96 -1.56
CA SER A 17 2.62 -7.44 -2.63
C SER A 17 1.14 -7.71 -2.37
N LEU A 18 0.79 -8.93 -1.95
CA LEU A 18 -0.59 -9.28 -1.61
C LEU A 18 -1.09 -8.43 -0.43
N GLY A 19 -0.27 -8.27 0.61
CA GLY A 19 -0.60 -7.40 1.74
C GLY A 19 -0.82 -5.94 1.33
N ALA A 20 0.01 -5.41 0.42
CA ALA A 20 -0.13 -4.06 -0.10
C ALA A 20 -1.40 -3.88 -0.95
N VAL A 21 -1.75 -4.86 -1.78
CA VAL A 21 -3.01 -4.85 -2.54
C VAL A 21 -4.21 -4.85 -1.61
N VAL A 22 -4.23 -5.71 -0.59
CA VAL A 22 -5.30 -5.74 0.41
C VAL A 22 -5.41 -4.40 1.15
N ALA A 23 -4.28 -3.83 1.57
CA ALA A 23 -4.25 -2.52 2.21
C ALA A 23 -4.81 -1.41 1.30
N LEU A 24 -4.45 -1.42 0.01
CA LEU A 24 -4.98 -0.48 -0.98
C LEU A 24 -6.50 -0.61 -1.14
N VAL A 25 -7.01 -1.83 -1.23
CA VAL A 25 -8.46 -2.07 -1.34
C VAL A 25 -9.20 -1.53 -0.11
N ILE A 26 -8.71 -1.84 1.10
CA ILE A 26 -9.29 -1.33 2.35
C ILE A 26 -9.29 0.20 2.36
N LEU A 27 -8.17 0.81 1.94
CA LEU A 27 -8.00 2.26 1.88
C LEU A 27 -9.03 2.90 0.94
N VAL A 28 -9.19 2.36 -0.27
CA VAL A 28 -10.17 2.85 -1.24
C VAL A 28 -11.60 2.72 -0.71
N LEU A 29 -11.96 1.57 -0.12
CA LEU A 29 -13.28 1.34 0.45
C LEU A 29 -13.57 2.29 1.61
N PHE A 30 -12.58 2.57 2.46
CA PHE A 30 -12.69 3.56 3.52
C PHE A 30 -13.02 4.93 2.94
N PHE A 31 -12.25 5.43 1.98
CA PHE A 31 -12.52 6.73 1.36
C PHE A 31 -13.85 6.77 0.61
N LEU A 32 -14.26 5.68 -0.05
CA LEU A 32 -15.57 5.59 -0.70
C LEU A 32 -16.72 5.72 0.30
N SER A 33 -16.57 5.15 1.50
CA SER A 33 -17.56 5.28 2.57
C SER A 33 -17.72 6.72 3.05
N LEU A 34 -16.64 7.52 3.04
CA LEU A 34 -16.70 8.94 3.38
C LEU A 34 -17.48 9.76 2.34
N VAL A 35 -17.38 9.40 1.06
CA VAL A 35 -18.14 10.04 -0.03
C VAL A 35 -19.62 9.66 0.07
N GLY A 36 -19.96 8.39 0.33
CA GLY A 36 -21.36 7.96 0.46
C GLY A 36 -22.13 8.65 1.58
N ALA A 37 -21.44 9.12 2.63
CA ALA A 37 -22.03 9.88 3.73
C ALA A 37 -22.42 11.33 3.37
N SER A 38 -22.04 11.85 2.19
CA SER A 38 -22.24 13.25 1.80
C SER A 38 -23.65 13.59 1.28
N GLY A 39 -24.64 12.70 1.48
CA GLY A 39 -26.04 12.95 1.12
C GLY A 39 -26.78 13.95 2.01
N GLN A 40 -26.12 14.50 3.04
CA GLN A 40 -26.69 15.54 3.88
C GLN A 40 -26.59 16.91 3.19
N PRO A 41 -27.66 17.75 3.23
CA PRO A 41 -27.59 19.11 2.71
C PRO A 41 -26.54 19.92 3.49
N GLY A 42 -25.45 20.30 2.83
CA GLY A 42 -24.30 20.98 3.44
C GLY A 42 -23.03 20.92 2.60
N TYR A 43 -21.90 21.38 3.17
CA TYR A 43 -20.59 21.29 2.54
C TYR A 43 -20.15 19.82 2.42
N PRO A 44 -19.66 19.36 1.25
CA PRO A 44 -19.36 17.95 1.00
C PRO A 44 -18.01 17.54 1.62
N LEU A 45 -17.93 17.58 2.97
CA LEU A 45 -16.71 17.29 3.73
C LEU A 45 -16.09 15.94 3.34
N GLY A 46 -16.92 14.90 3.23
CA GLY A 46 -16.46 13.55 2.87
C GLY A 46 -15.79 13.49 1.50
N LEU A 47 -16.32 14.22 0.51
CA LEU A 47 -15.73 14.32 -0.83
C LEU A 47 -14.39 15.06 -0.79
N VAL A 48 -14.32 16.19 -0.08
CA VAL A 48 -13.09 16.98 0.03
C VAL A 48 -11.99 16.17 0.70
N VAL A 49 -12.30 15.53 1.83
CA VAL A 49 -11.37 14.65 2.56
C VAL A 49 -10.93 13.47 1.70
N ALA A 50 -11.82 12.89 0.91
CA ALA A 50 -11.47 11.78 0.02
C ALA A 50 -10.52 12.21 -1.11
N ILE A 51 -10.81 13.33 -1.77
CA ILE A 51 -9.98 13.84 -2.88
C ILE A 51 -8.59 14.24 -2.39
N SER A 52 -8.47 14.88 -1.22
CA SER A 52 -7.17 15.29 -0.68
C SER A 52 -6.43 14.14 0.02
N GLY A 53 -7.16 13.31 0.77
CA GLY A 53 -6.60 12.29 1.65
C GLY A 53 -6.17 11.02 0.93
N LEU A 54 -6.93 10.58 -0.09
CA LEU A 54 -6.65 9.34 -0.81
C LEU A 54 -5.26 9.36 -1.49
N PRO A 55 -4.86 10.42 -2.24
CA PRO A 55 -3.53 10.47 -2.83
C PRO A 55 -2.41 10.44 -1.80
N ILE A 56 -2.57 11.15 -0.68
CA ILE A 56 -1.59 11.19 0.41
C ILE A 56 -1.41 9.78 1.00
N ALA A 57 -2.52 9.12 1.30
CA ALA A 57 -2.48 7.81 1.94
C ALA A 57 -1.94 6.73 0.98
N CYS A 58 -2.24 6.81 -0.32
CA CYS A 58 -1.59 6.01 -1.35
C CYS A 58 -0.08 6.26 -1.39
N GLY A 59 0.37 7.52 -1.33
CA GLY A 59 1.80 7.85 -1.26
C GLY A 59 2.49 7.21 -0.07
N VAL A 60 1.89 7.30 1.12
CA VAL A 60 2.41 6.65 2.34
C VAL A 60 2.50 5.13 2.15
N LEU A 61 1.49 4.49 1.57
CA LEU A 61 1.49 3.05 1.30
C LEU A 61 2.62 2.65 0.35
N VAL A 62 2.88 3.44 -0.70
CA VAL A 62 3.98 3.22 -1.66
C VAL A 62 5.33 3.32 -0.95
N PHE A 63 5.59 4.38 -0.19
CA PHE A 63 6.86 4.53 0.52
C PHE A 63 7.06 3.45 1.59
N TRP A 64 5.99 3.04 2.28
CA TRP A 64 6.04 1.93 3.22
C TRP A 64 6.38 0.61 2.51
N TYR A 65 5.75 0.34 1.37
CA TYR A 65 5.99 -0.85 0.56
C TYR A 65 7.43 -0.90 0.05
N ALA A 66 7.94 0.19 -0.53
CA ALA A 66 9.31 0.31 -1.02
C ALA A 66 10.33 0.03 0.09
N ARG A 67 10.18 0.69 1.25
CA ARG A 67 11.03 0.45 2.43
C ARG A 67 10.98 -1.00 2.90
N ARG A 68 9.85 -1.69 2.73
CA ARG A 68 9.69 -3.07 3.16
C ARG A 68 10.26 -4.07 2.16
N GLN A 69 10.11 -3.82 0.86
CA GLN A 69 10.79 -4.57 -0.20
C GLN A 69 12.30 -4.47 -0.04
N GLU A 70 12.80 -3.27 0.22
CA GLU A 70 14.22 -3.04 0.38
C GLU A 70 14.80 -3.83 1.57
N ARG A 71 14.07 -3.92 2.68
CA ARG A 71 14.43 -4.82 3.81
C ARG A 71 14.41 -6.31 3.44
N ILE A 72 13.58 -6.73 2.48
CA ILE A 72 13.59 -8.12 1.99
C ILE A 72 14.86 -8.32 1.14
N ASP A 73 15.17 -7.41 0.22
CA ASP A 73 16.37 -7.50 -0.61
C ASP A 73 17.67 -7.47 0.22
N GLN A 74 17.73 -6.68 1.31
CA GLN A 74 18.86 -6.72 2.28
C GLN A 74 19.08 -8.12 2.85
N ARG A 75 18.00 -8.83 3.21
CA ARG A 75 18.09 -10.18 3.82
C ARG A 75 18.60 -11.22 2.83
N HIS A 76 18.42 -10.99 1.53
CA HIS A 76 18.88 -11.87 0.47
C HIS A 76 20.21 -11.42 -0.16
N GLY A 77 20.86 -10.40 0.39
CA GLY A 77 22.19 -9.94 -0.04
C GLY A 77 22.22 -9.25 -1.40
N LEU A 78 21.08 -8.71 -1.86
CA LEU A 78 20.95 -8.04 -3.17
C LEU A 78 21.12 -6.52 -3.09
N TYR A 79 21.89 -6.05 -2.11
CA TYR A 79 22.12 -4.63 -1.92
C TYR A 79 23.36 -4.18 -2.69
N GLU A 80 23.20 -3.19 -3.57
CA GLU A 80 24.33 -2.39 -4.02
C GLU A 80 24.69 -1.39 -2.92
N ASN A 81 25.97 -1.35 -2.53
CA ASN A 81 26.53 -0.41 -1.55
C ASN A 81 26.63 1.01 -2.11
#